data_AF-A0A6I2G603-F1
#
_entry.id   AF-A0A6I2G603-F1
#
_cell.length_a   1.000
_cell.length_b   1.000
_cell.length_c   1.000
_cell.angle_alpha   90.00
_cell.angle_beta   90.00
_cell.angle_gamma   90.00
#
_symmetry.space_group_name_H-M   'P 1'
#
loop_
_entity.id
_entity.type
_entity.pdbx_description
1 polymer ?
#
loop_
_entity_poly.entity_id
_entity_poly.type
_entity_poly.pdbx_seq_one_letter_code
_entity_poly.pdbx_strand_id
1 'polypeptide(L)'
;MLSAGIHAAAVALPLVWSNRVLPALDLDVRGRTAANTAFALAYTFAFQGNPRWISAHGLRAGAVAGGVVVAGYGAALAIPPIRRQLAGSAHRGPAVSTLEWAALHIPGGTVFSEELVYRATLTPLLEESYGRLGRWLGALTFGLSHVRAARSADDPILGTVAVTTTAGLVFDRLRLRTGSASAPALLHLAINAGGALAPFAARRGEGFLVGGRR
;
A
#
# COMPACT_ATOMS: atom_id res chain seq x y z
N MET A 1 -5.89 14.25 -29.59
CA MET A 1 -7.12 13.75 -28.92
C MET A 1 -6.97 12.33 -28.38
N LEU A 2 -6.34 11.39 -29.10
CA LEU A 2 -6.11 10.02 -28.60
C LEU A 2 -5.33 9.93 -27.27
N SER A 3 -4.27 10.72 -27.05
CA SER A 3 -3.50 10.65 -25.78
C SER A 3 -4.26 11.19 -24.57
N ALA A 4 -5.10 12.22 -24.75
CA ALA A 4 -5.94 12.74 -23.66
C ALA A 4 -6.97 11.71 -23.18
N GLY A 5 -7.54 10.93 -24.10
CA GLY A 5 -8.43 9.81 -23.77
C GLY A 5 -7.73 8.69 -23.01
N ILE A 6 -6.49 8.37 -23.39
CA ILE A 6 -5.66 7.37 -22.69
C ILE A 6 -5.35 7.82 -21.26
N HIS A 7 -4.92 9.07 -21.05
CA HIS A 7 -4.63 9.56 -19.69
C HIS A 7 -5.88 9.63 -18.82
N ALA A 8 -7.02 10.07 -19.38
CA ALA A 8 -8.29 10.09 -18.67
C ALA A 8 -8.70 8.67 -18.24
N ALA A 9 -8.59 7.68 -19.12
CA ALA A 9 -8.86 6.28 -18.79
C ALA A 9 -7.88 5.73 -17.73
N ALA A 10 -6.58 6.02 -17.88
CA ALA A 10 -5.55 5.60 -16.93
C ALA A 10 -5.81 6.12 -15.51
N VAL A 11 -6.31 7.35 -15.37
CA VAL A 11 -6.69 7.93 -14.07
C VAL A 11 -8.05 7.39 -13.58
N ALA A 12 -9.05 7.33 -14.45
CA ALA A 12 -10.41 6.98 -14.06
C ALA A 12 -10.56 5.51 -13.63
N LEU A 13 -9.92 4.58 -14.34
CA LEU A 13 -10.04 3.14 -14.09
C LEU A 13 -9.69 2.73 -12.65
N PRO A 14 -8.52 3.09 -12.07
CA PRO A 14 -8.20 2.70 -10.70
C PRO A 14 -9.13 3.35 -9.66
N LEU A 15 -9.63 4.57 -9.93
CA LEU A 15 -10.58 5.25 -9.04
C LEU A 15 -11.94 4.56 -9.04
N VAL A 16 -12.46 4.21 -10.22
CA VAL A 16 -13.72 3.48 -10.37
C VAL A 16 -13.58 2.07 -9.80
N TRP A 17 -12.46 1.41 -10.07
CA TRP A 17 -12.16 0.08 -9.56
C TRP A 17 -12.20 0.04 -8.02
N SER A 18 -11.39 0.88 -7.36
CA SER A 18 -11.23 0.81 -5.91
C SER A 18 -12.43 1.33 -5.13
N ASN A 19 -13.13 2.34 -5.66
CA ASN A 19 -14.20 3.01 -4.93
C ASN A 19 -15.61 2.52 -5.28
N ARG A 20 -15.79 1.84 -6.40
CA ARG A 20 -17.12 1.38 -6.87
C ARG A 20 -17.15 -0.09 -7.23
N VAL A 21 -16.32 -0.54 -8.17
CA VAL A 21 -16.42 -1.91 -8.72
C VAL A 21 -16.04 -2.95 -7.68
N LEU A 22 -14.80 -2.92 -7.17
CA LEU A 22 -14.33 -3.93 -6.21
C LEU A 22 -15.23 -4.01 -4.95
N PRO A 23 -15.67 -2.88 -4.34
CA PRO A 23 -16.62 -2.93 -3.23
C PRO A 23 -17.98 -3.51 -3.59
N ALA A 24 -18.47 -3.31 -4.81
CA ALA A 24 -19.77 -3.82 -5.26
C ALA A 24 -19.76 -5.32 -5.56
N LEU A 25 -18.57 -5.91 -5.77
CA LEU A 25 -18.44 -7.36 -5.95
C LEU A 25 -18.65 -8.16 -4.66
N ASP A 26 -18.66 -7.49 -3.49
CA ASP A 26 -18.87 -8.08 -2.15
C ASP A 26 -18.04 -9.36 -1.89
N LEU A 27 -16.81 -9.35 -2.40
CA LEU A 27 -15.91 -10.50 -2.30
C LEU A 27 -15.32 -10.61 -0.90
N ASP A 28 -15.08 -11.85 -0.48
CA ASP A 28 -14.26 -12.13 0.69
C ASP A 28 -12.80 -11.68 0.47
N VAL A 29 -11.98 -11.79 1.51
CA VAL A 29 -10.59 -11.33 1.48
C VAL A 29 -9.77 -11.98 0.35
N ARG A 30 -9.98 -13.28 0.12
CA ARG A 30 -9.26 -14.05 -0.91
C ARG A 30 -9.70 -13.64 -2.32
N GLY A 31 -11.00 -13.52 -2.54
CA GLY A 31 -11.58 -13.03 -3.79
C GLY A 31 -11.15 -11.60 -4.10
N ARG A 32 -11.12 -10.70 -3.10
CA ARG A 32 -10.62 -9.34 -3.27
C ARG A 32 -9.14 -9.31 -3.68
N THR A 33 -8.30 -10.13 -3.05
CA THR A 33 -6.89 -10.26 -3.41
C THR A 33 -6.72 -10.73 -4.85
N ALA A 34 -7.46 -11.76 -5.27
CA ALA A 34 -7.43 -12.25 -6.64
C ALA A 34 -7.91 -11.18 -7.64
N ALA A 35 -9.03 -10.52 -7.35
CA ALA A 35 -9.61 -9.48 -8.19
C ALA A 35 -8.66 -8.27 -8.36
N ASN A 36 -8.07 -7.76 -7.27
CA ASN A 36 -7.10 -6.67 -7.34
C ASN A 36 -5.85 -7.05 -8.13
N THR A 37 -5.33 -8.25 -7.91
CA THR A 37 -4.15 -8.74 -8.63
C THR A 37 -4.44 -8.86 -10.13
N ALA A 38 -5.60 -9.42 -10.49
CA ALA A 38 -6.03 -9.53 -11.88
C ALA A 38 -6.23 -8.16 -12.54
N PHE A 39 -6.91 -7.23 -11.85
CA PHE A 39 -7.08 -5.85 -12.31
C PHE A 39 -5.73 -5.16 -12.53
N ALA A 40 -4.81 -5.27 -11.58
CA ALA A 40 -3.50 -4.63 -11.66
C ALA A 40 -2.67 -5.17 -12.82
N LEU A 41 -2.69 -6.48 -13.06
CA LEU A 41 -2.02 -7.11 -14.20
C LEU A 41 -2.65 -6.65 -15.52
N ALA A 42 -3.98 -6.67 -15.64
CA ALA A 42 -4.69 -6.23 -16.85
C ALA A 42 -4.44 -4.73 -17.13
N TYR A 43 -4.48 -3.90 -16.10
CA TYR A 43 -4.19 -2.46 -16.18
C TYR A 43 -2.76 -2.22 -16.65
N THR A 44 -1.79 -2.88 -16.01
CA THR A 44 -0.36 -2.76 -16.37
C THR A 44 -0.13 -3.19 -17.81
N PHE A 45 -0.76 -4.29 -18.25
CA PHE A 45 -0.66 -4.75 -19.64
C PHE A 45 -1.28 -3.75 -20.62
N ALA A 46 -2.49 -3.27 -20.36
CA ALA A 46 -3.22 -2.35 -21.24
C ALA A 46 -2.49 -1.00 -21.43
N PHE A 47 -1.83 -0.50 -20.39
CA PHE A 47 -1.08 0.76 -20.41
C PHE A 47 0.44 0.57 -20.53
N GLN A 48 0.90 -0.65 -20.86
CA GLN A 48 2.31 -0.99 -21.08
C GLN A 48 3.25 -0.60 -19.93
N GLY A 49 2.80 -0.79 -18.69
CA GLY A 49 3.57 -0.49 -17.49
C GLY A 49 4.84 -1.33 -17.37
N ASN A 50 5.89 -0.74 -16.81
CA ASN A 50 7.19 -1.39 -16.64
C ASN A 50 7.68 -1.32 -15.18
N PRO A 51 7.48 -2.40 -14.40
CA PRO A 51 7.82 -2.41 -12.98
C PRO A 51 9.32 -2.56 -12.71
N ARG A 52 10.07 -3.22 -13.60
CA ARG A 52 11.47 -3.61 -13.38
C ARG A 52 11.70 -4.25 -11.99
N TRP A 53 10.97 -5.33 -11.71
CA TRP A 53 11.00 -6.02 -10.41
C TRP A 53 12.40 -6.53 -10.01
N ILE A 54 13.17 -7.01 -10.98
CA ILE A 54 14.50 -7.56 -10.75
C ILE A 54 15.53 -6.46 -10.98
N SER A 55 15.69 -5.57 -9.99
CA SER A 55 16.67 -4.49 -10.00
C SER A 55 17.48 -4.51 -8.70
N ALA A 56 18.79 -4.76 -8.80
CA ALA A 56 19.67 -4.78 -7.62
C ALA A 56 19.65 -3.44 -6.86
N HIS A 57 19.64 -2.32 -7.59
CA HIS A 57 19.55 -1.00 -6.99
C HIS A 57 18.19 -0.77 -6.31
N GLY A 58 17.10 -1.19 -6.96
CA GLY A 58 15.74 -1.13 -6.40
C GLY A 58 15.60 -1.96 -5.12
N LEU A 59 16.07 -3.20 -5.15
CA LEU A 59 16.03 -4.12 -4.01
C LEU A 59 16.87 -3.58 -2.83
N ARG A 60 18.08 -3.07 -3.07
CA ARG A 60 18.92 -2.49 -2.01
C ARG A 60 18.28 -1.27 -1.37
N ALA A 61 17.84 -0.30 -2.18
CA ALA A 61 17.21 0.91 -1.66
C ALA A 61 15.90 0.61 -0.92
N GLY A 62 15.10 -0.32 -1.46
CA GLY A 62 13.86 -0.78 -0.83
C GLY A 62 14.11 -1.52 0.48
N ALA A 63 15.13 -2.38 0.55
CA ALA A 63 15.51 -3.07 1.78
C ALA A 63 15.97 -2.09 2.86
N VAL A 64 16.75 -1.06 2.50
CA VAL A 64 17.15 0.01 3.45
C VAL A 64 15.93 0.77 3.95
N ALA A 65 15.07 1.25 3.04
CA ALA A 65 13.88 2.02 3.41
C ALA A 65 12.89 1.20 4.26
N GLY A 66 12.62 -0.05 3.85
CA GLY A 66 11.79 -0.98 4.61
C GLY A 66 12.40 -1.34 5.96
N GLY A 67 13.73 -1.53 6.02
CA GLY A 67 14.46 -1.80 7.26
C GLY A 67 14.32 -0.67 8.28
N VAL A 68 14.34 0.59 7.85
CA VAL A 68 14.08 1.76 8.73
C VAL A 68 12.67 1.69 9.32
N VAL A 69 11.65 1.34 8.52
CA VAL A 69 10.27 1.20 9.00
C VAL A 69 10.14 0.05 9.99
N VAL A 70 10.72 -1.12 9.68
CA VAL A 70 10.73 -2.28 10.57
C VAL A 70 11.43 -1.95 11.90
N ALA A 71 12.57 -1.26 11.85
CA ALA A 71 13.26 -0.79 13.05
C ALA A 71 12.40 0.17 13.88
N GLY A 72 11.64 1.07 13.23
CA GLY A 72 10.68 1.94 13.90
C GLY A 72 9.58 1.17 14.63
N TYR A 73 9.00 0.14 14.01
CA TYR A 73 8.06 -0.75 14.69
C TYR A 73 8.71 -1.51 15.85
N GLY A 74 9.95 -1.99 15.68
CA GLY A 74 10.72 -2.63 16.75
C GLY A 74 10.93 -1.71 17.95
N ALA A 75 11.32 -0.46 17.71
CA ALA A 75 11.46 0.56 18.75
C ALA A 75 10.11 0.85 19.45
N ALA A 76 9.03 0.98 18.68
CA ALA A 76 7.69 1.20 19.22
C ALA A 76 7.23 0.04 20.13
N LEU A 77 7.58 -1.21 19.79
CA LEU A 77 7.30 -2.39 20.62
C LEU A 77 8.19 -2.49 21.85
N ALA A 78 9.41 -1.94 21.80
CA ALA A 78 10.34 -1.92 22.93
C ALA A 78 9.94 -0.88 23.99
N ILE A 79 9.29 0.22 23.59
CA ILE A 79 8.90 1.32 24.48
C ILE A 79 7.52 1.03 25.10
N PRO A 80 7.41 0.75 26.42
CA PRO A 80 6.17 0.26 27.02
C PRO A 80 4.93 1.16 26.85
N PRO A 81 5.02 2.50 26.99
CA PRO A 81 3.88 3.38 26.70
C PRO A 81 3.35 3.23 25.27
N ILE A 82 4.24 3.15 24.28
CA ILE A 82 3.88 3.03 22.86
C ILE A 82 3.33 1.63 22.58
N ARG A 83 3.98 0.59 23.12
CA ARG A 83 3.47 -0.78 23.02
C ARG A 83 2.05 -0.92 23.56
N ARG A 84 1.72 -0.30 24.70
CA ARG A 84 0.36 -0.32 25.26
C ARG A 84 -0.65 0.36 24.34
N GLN A 85 -0.29 1.47 23.70
CA GLN A 85 -1.13 2.12 22.70
C GLN A 85 -1.38 1.21 21.48
N LEU A 86 -0.34 0.53 21.00
CA LEU A 86 -0.47 -0.45 19.91
C LEU A 86 -1.35 -1.64 20.32
N ALA A 87 -1.22 -2.13 21.55
CA ALA A 87 -2.02 -3.24 22.06
C ALA A 87 -3.51 -2.88 22.18
N GLY A 88 -3.81 -1.65 22.64
CA GLY A 88 -5.17 -1.12 22.80
C GLY A 88 -5.82 -0.62 21.50
N SER A 89 -5.08 -0.58 20.40
CA SER A 89 -5.65 -0.24 19.09
C SER A 89 -6.66 -1.31 18.66
N ALA A 90 -7.85 -0.86 18.23
CA ALA A 90 -8.95 -1.73 17.83
C ALA A 90 -8.48 -2.79 16.81
N HIS A 91 -8.93 -4.03 17.00
CA HIS A 91 -8.64 -5.10 16.04
C HIS A 91 -9.44 -4.88 14.76
N ARG A 92 -8.91 -4.07 13.85
CA ARG A 92 -9.42 -3.90 12.48
C ARG A 92 -8.90 -4.99 11.54
N GLY A 93 -8.66 -6.18 12.07
CA GLY A 93 -8.12 -7.30 11.31
C GLY A 93 -9.16 -7.86 10.34
N PRO A 94 -8.74 -8.38 9.18
CA PRO A 94 -9.66 -9.02 8.23
C PRO A 94 -10.29 -10.29 8.83
N ALA A 95 -11.29 -10.86 8.14
CA ALA A 95 -11.92 -12.13 8.50
C ALA A 95 -10.99 -13.37 8.37
N VAL A 96 -9.67 -13.18 8.23
CA VAL A 96 -8.65 -14.23 8.13
C VAL A 96 -7.59 -14.03 9.21
N SER A 97 -6.75 -15.05 9.44
CA SER A 97 -5.68 -14.93 10.43
C SER A 97 -4.73 -13.77 10.11
N THR A 98 -4.16 -13.12 11.13
CA THR A 98 -3.18 -12.03 10.95
C THR A 98 -1.98 -12.49 10.11
N LEU A 99 -1.58 -13.75 10.23
CA LEU A 99 -0.49 -14.33 9.43
C LEU A 99 -0.89 -14.46 7.96
N GLU A 100 -2.08 -15.01 7.66
CA GLU A 100 -2.60 -15.10 6.28
C GLU A 100 -2.70 -13.71 5.65
N TRP A 101 -3.21 -12.73 6.40
CA TRP A 101 -3.30 -11.34 5.95
C TRP A 101 -1.93 -10.76 5.61
N ALA A 102 -0.98 -10.85 6.54
CA ALA A 102 0.34 -10.25 6.38
C ALA A 102 1.20 -10.96 5.32
N ALA A 103 1.04 -12.26 5.14
CA ALA A 103 1.88 -13.05 4.25
C ALA A 103 1.33 -13.18 2.81
N LEU A 104 0.01 -13.10 2.61
CA LEU A 104 -0.60 -13.34 1.29
C LEU A 104 -1.32 -12.11 0.75
N HIS A 105 -2.21 -11.53 1.56
CA HIS A 105 -3.13 -10.52 1.09
C HIS A 105 -2.51 -9.13 1.03
N ILE A 106 -1.67 -8.78 2.01
CA ILE A 106 -0.88 -7.53 1.95
C ILE A 106 0.11 -7.57 0.78
N PRO A 107 0.95 -8.61 0.60
CA PRO A 107 1.92 -8.60 -0.50
C PRO A 107 1.27 -8.64 -1.88
N GLY A 108 0.27 -9.50 -2.11
CA GLY A 108 -0.36 -9.67 -3.41
C GLY A 108 -1.48 -8.67 -3.69
N GLY A 109 -2.51 -8.68 -2.82
CA GLY A 109 -3.76 -7.95 -3.00
C GLY A 109 -3.65 -6.44 -2.78
N THR A 110 -2.61 -6.00 -2.06
CA THR A 110 -2.33 -4.58 -1.81
C THR A 110 -1.04 -4.15 -2.48
N VAL A 111 0.13 -4.56 -1.99
CA VAL A 111 1.42 -3.98 -2.40
C VAL A 111 1.71 -4.24 -3.86
N PHE A 112 1.69 -5.50 -4.30
CA PHE A 112 1.96 -5.84 -5.70
C PHE A 112 0.96 -5.15 -6.64
N SER A 113 -0.33 -5.23 -6.31
CA SER A 113 -1.40 -4.66 -7.12
C SER A 113 -1.29 -3.13 -7.25
N GLU A 114 -1.06 -2.42 -6.15
CA GLU A 114 -0.96 -0.97 -6.15
C GLU A 114 0.35 -0.49 -6.79
N GLU A 115 1.49 -1.11 -6.50
CA GLU A 115 2.75 -0.71 -7.12
C GLU A 115 2.76 -0.94 -8.64
N LEU A 116 2.06 -1.98 -9.12
CA LEU A 116 1.80 -2.18 -10.55
C LEU A 116 0.99 -1.04 -11.17
N VAL A 117 -0.17 -0.74 -10.58
CA VAL A 117 -1.08 0.29 -11.11
C VAL A 117 -0.43 1.66 -11.07
N TYR A 118 0.14 2.05 -9.93
CA TYR A 118 0.60 3.42 -9.72
C TYR A 118 2.05 3.63 -10.13
N ARG A 119 2.98 2.90 -9.53
CA ARG A 119 4.42 3.18 -9.68
C ARG A 119 5.05 2.58 -10.94
N ALA A 120 4.52 1.45 -11.42
CA ALA A 120 4.98 0.83 -12.65
C ALA A 120 4.30 1.42 -13.90
N THR A 121 3.10 2.00 -13.76
CA THR A 121 2.22 2.33 -14.89
C THR A 121 1.74 3.77 -14.87
N LEU A 122 0.81 4.15 -13.96
CA LEU A 122 0.13 5.45 -14.00
C LEU A 122 1.08 6.64 -13.82
N THR A 123 1.92 6.63 -12.77
CA THR A 123 2.82 7.76 -12.50
C THR A 123 3.79 7.98 -13.66
N PRO A 124 4.52 6.96 -14.18
CA PRO A 124 5.36 7.14 -15.36
C PRO A 124 4.61 7.69 -16.59
N LEU A 125 3.43 7.16 -16.90
CA LEU A 125 2.61 7.58 -18.03
C LEU A 125 2.23 9.07 -17.95
N LEU A 126 1.78 9.51 -16.76
CA LEU A 126 1.42 10.91 -16.54
C LEU A 126 2.66 11.81 -16.50
N GLU A 127 3.76 11.36 -15.92
CA GLU A 127 5.00 12.13 -15.81
C GLU A 127 5.68 12.33 -17.17
N GLU A 128 5.58 11.36 -18.09
CA GLU A 128 6.03 11.53 -19.47
C GLU A 128 5.30 12.67 -20.19
N SER A 129 3.99 12.80 -19.92
CA SER A 129 3.14 13.78 -20.62
C SER A 129 3.05 15.14 -19.93
N TYR A 130 3.16 15.18 -18.61
CA TYR A 130 2.91 16.38 -17.79
C TYR A 130 4.07 16.71 -16.84
N GLY A 131 5.20 16.00 -16.93
CA GLY A 131 6.37 16.19 -16.07
C GLY A 131 6.03 16.07 -14.59
N ARG A 132 6.55 17.00 -13.79
CA ARG A 132 6.33 17.03 -12.33
C ARG A 132 4.85 17.05 -11.95
N LEU A 133 3.99 17.73 -12.73
CA LEU A 133 2.54 17.75 -12.46
C LEU A 133 1.94 16.36 -12.59
N GLY A 134 2.36 15.59 -13.60
CA GLY A 134 1.92 14.21 -13.81
C GLY A 134 2.21 13.31 -12.60
N ARG A 135 3.36 13.52 -11.95
CA ARG A 135 3.69 12.83 -10.70
C ARG A 135 2.73 13.14 -9.56
N TRP A 136 2.43 14.44 -9.37
CA TRP A 136 1.43 14.85 -8.37
C TRP A 136 0.05 14.31 -8.67
N LEU A 137 -0.36 14.26 -9.94
CA LEU A 137 -1.63 13.66 -10.36
C LEU A 137 -1.66 12.15 -10.09
N GLY A 138 -0.57 11.42 -10.34
CA GLY A 138 -0.45 10.01 -10.01
C GLY A 138 -0.60 9.75 -8.50
N ALA A 139 0.12 10.52 -7.68
CA ALA A 139 0.03 10.43 -6.22
C ALA A 139 -1.35 10.86 -5.66
N LEU A 140 -1.99 11.87 -6.26
CA LEU A 140 -3.35 12.26 -5.90
C LEU A 140 -4.35 11.17 -6.27
N THR A 141 -4.20 10.55 -7.43
CA THR A 141 -5.05 9.43 -7.88
C THR A 141 -4.91 8.25 -6.91
N PHE A 142 -3.68 7.93 -6.48
CA PHE A 142 -3.43 6.95 -5.43
C PHE A 142 -4.11 7.32 -4.11
N GLY A 143 -4.12 8.60 -3.73
CA GLY A 143 -4.82 9.03 -2.53
C GLY A 143 -6.34 8.88 -2.64
N LEU A 144 -6.92 9.33 -3.75
CA LEU A 144 -8.35 9.25 -4.03
C LEU A 144 -8.86 7.81 -4.17
N SER A 145 -8.00 6.85 -4.53
CA SER A 145 -8.38 5.44 -4.57
C SER A 145 -8.72 4.86 -3.20
N HIS A 146 -8.33 5.54 -2.11
CA HIS A 146 -8.55 5.10 -0.72
C HIS A 146 -9.83 5.64 -0.09
N VAL A 147 -10.65 6.43 -0.79
CA VAL A 147 -11.86 7.05 -0.21
C VAL A 147 -12.84 6.01 0.33
N ARG A 148 -13.11 4.94 -0.43
CA ARG A 148 -14.02 3.87 0.02
C ARG A 148 -13.44 3.07 1.18
N ALA A 149 -12.12 2.85 1.20
CA ALA A 149 -11.43 2.17 2.29
C ALA A 149 -11.53 2.98 3.59
N ALA A 150 -11.27 4.30 3.53
CA ALA A 150 -11.44 5.22 4.65
C ALA A 150 -12.87 5.17 5.20
N ARG A 151 -13.88 5.24 4.31
CA ARG A 151 -15.29 5.12 4.69
C ARG A 151 -15.63 3.79 5.37
N SER A 152 -15.10 2.67 4.87
CA SER A 152 -15.31 1.35 5.50
C SER A 152 -14.71 1.26 6.90
N ALA A 153 -13.61 1.96 7.13
CA ALA A 153 -12.86 1.93 8.37
C ALA A 153 -13.29 3.02 9.37
N ASP A 154 -14.27 3.85 9.00
CA ASP A 154 -14.68 5.05 9.75
C ASP A 154 -13.51 6.04 10.00
N ASP A 155 -12.54 6.05 9.09
CA ASP A 155 -11.39 6.94 9.14
C ASP A 155 -11.71 8.29 8.45
N PRO A 156 -11.11 9.42 8.87
CA PRO A 156 -11.29 10.70 8.21
C PRO A 156 -10.88 10.64 6.73
N ILE A 157 -11.82 10.86 5.81
CA ILE A 157 -11.59 10.72 4.37
C ILE A 157 -10.48 11.66 3.89
N LEU A 158 -10.56 12.95 4.22
CA LEU A 158 -9.57 13.95 3.78
C LEU A 158 -8.19 13.66 4.37
N GLY A 159 -8.12 13.27 5.64
CA GLY A 159 -6.89 12.87 6.30
C GLY A 159 -6.25 11.64 5.64
N THR A 160 -7.08 10.64 5.32
CA THR A 160 -6.63 9.43 4.63
C THR A 160 -6.07 9.77 3.25
N VAL A 161 -6.81 10.53 2.43
CA VAL A 161 -6.37 10.95 1.10
C VAL A 161 -5.06 11.74 1.18
N ALA A 162 -4.93 12.68 2.12
CA ALA A 162 -3.70 13.46 2.29
C ALA A 162 -2.50 12.59 2.66
N VAL A 163 -2.68 11.65 3.60
CA VAL A 163 -1.61 10.73 4.04
C VAL A 163 -1.22 9.78 2.91
N THR A 164 -2.18 9.18 2.21
CA THR A 164 -1.90 8.22 1.13
C THR A 164 -1.33 8.92 -0.10
N THR A 165 -1.77 10.13 -0.44
CA THR A 165 -1.10 10.96 -1.48
C THR A 165 0.35 11.25 -1.10
N THR A 166 0.61 11.63 0.16
CA THR A 166 1.97 11.89 0.64
C THR A 166 2.83 10.63 0.56
N ALA A 167 2.30 9.48 0.99
CA ALA A 167 2.97 8.20 0.84
C ALA A 167 3.26 7.88 -0.64
N GLY A 168 2.30 8.12 -1.53
CA GLY A 168 2.44 8.01 -2.98
C GLY A 168 3.65 8.79 -3.51
N LEU A 169 3.82 10.05 -3.08
CA LEU A 169 4.98 10.86 -3.47
C LEU A 169 6.32 10.30 -2.97
N VAL A 170 6.35 9.74 -1.77
CA VAL A 170 7.55 9.07 -1.22
C VAL A 170 7.88 7.83 -2.04
N PHE A 171 6.87 7.03 -2.39
CA PHE A 171 7.02 5.86 -3.25
C PHE A 171 7.49 6.23 -4.65
N ASP A 172 6.90 7.26 -5.26
CA ASP A 172 7.32 7.80 -6.56
C ASP A 172 8.77 8.29 -6.49
N ARG A 173 9.18 8.94 -5.40
CA ARG A 173 10.57 9.38 -5.23
C ARG A 173 11.55 8.21 -5.21
N LEU A 174 11.22 7.11 -4.52
CA LEU A 174 12.02 5.88 -4.51
C LEU A 174 12.07 5.23 -5.90
N ARG A 175 10.94 5.14 -6.59
CA ARG A 175 10.85 4.64 -7.96
C ARG A 175 11.69 5.45 -8.92
N LEU A 176 11.72 6.77 -8.80
CA LEU A 176 12.52 7.64 -9.66
C LEU A 176 14.02 7.51 -9.39
N ARG A 177 14.43 7.41 -8.12
CA ARG A 177 15.84 7.21 -7.76
C ARG A 177 16.38 5.89 -8.27
N THR A 178 15.56 4.84 -8.24
CA THR A 178 16.02 3.47 -8.49
C THR A 178 15.66 2.94 -9.87
N GLY A 179 14.72 3.60 -10.53
CA GLY A 179 14.07 3.08 -11.73
C GLY A 179 13.20 1.85 -11.48
N SER A 180 12.99 1.38 -10.25
CA SER A 180 12.33 0.09 -10.01
C SER A 180 11.14 0.23 -9.06
N ALA A 181 10.07 -0.50 -9.34
CA ALA A 181 8.92 -0.62 -8.44
C ALA A 181 9.25 -1.47 -7.20
N SER A 182 10.36 -2.22 -7.19
CA SER A 182 10.77 -3.01 -6.03
C SER A 182 11.15 -2.15 -4.82
N ALA A 183 11.74 -0.96 -5.06
CA ALA A 183 12.10 -0.05 -3.98
C ALA A 183 10.88 0.46 -3.21
N PRO A 184 9.86 1.07 -3.84
CA PRO A 184 8.63 1.43 -3.14
C PRO A 184 7.87 0.20 -2.66
N ALA A 185 7.83 -0.92 -3.39
CA ALA A 185 7.12 -2.13 -2.93
C ALA A 185 7.66 -2.67 -1.60
N LEU A 186 8.97 -2.71 -1.40
CA LEU A 186 9.56 -3.17 -0.13
C LEU A 186 9.26 -2.20 1.03
N LEU A 187 9.32 -0.89 0.79
CA LEU A 187 8.92 0.10 1.79
C LEU A 187 7.43 -0.03 2.11
N HIS A 188 6.59 -0.14 1.08
CA HIS A 188 5.16 -0.23 1.17
C HIS A 188 4.72 -1.50 1.92
N LEU A 189 5.38 -2.62 1.65
CA LEU A 189 5.22 -3.88 2.39
C LEU A 189 5.58 -3.72 3.86
N ALA A 190 6.72 -3.10 4.17
CA ALA A 190 7.15 -2.89 5.56
C ALA A 190 6.13 -2.05 6.34
N ILE A 191 5.57 -1.01 5.72
CA ILE A 191 4.54 -0.16 6.35
C ILE A 191 3.27 -0.96 6.63
N ASN A 192 2.73 -1.66 5.63
CA ASN A 192 1.45 -2.37 5.75
C ASN A 192 1.55 -3.62 6.63
N ALA A 193 2.53 -4.48 6.37
CA ALA A 193 2.72 -5.70 7.15
C ALA A 193 3.11 -5.36 8.60
N GLY A 194 3.97 -4.35 8.79
CA GLY A 194 4.30 -3.85 10.13
C GLY A 194 3.07 -3.30 10.86
N GLY A 195 2.22 -2.54 10.19
CA GLY A 195 0.98 -2.00 10.78
C GLY A 195 -0.03 -3.08 11.15
N ALA A 196 -0.09 -4.17 10.39
CA ALA A 196 -0.91 -5.33 10.72
C ALA A 196 -0.34 -6.17 11.88
N LEU A 197 0.98 -6.36 11.91
CA LEU A 197 1.65 -7.26 12.87
C LEU A 197 1.97 -6.58 14.21
N ALA A 198 2.26 -5.28 14.24
CA ALA A 198 2.70 -4.59 15.45
C ALA A 198 1.64 -4.62 16.58
N PRO A 199 0.34 -4.33 16.34
CA PRO A 199 -0.68 -4.48 17.38
C PRO A 199 -0.79 -5.90 17.92
N PHE A 200 -0.63 -6.90 17.04
CA PHE A 200 -0.65 -8.31 17.43
C PHE A 200 0.55 -8.70 18.30
N ALA A 201 1.76 -8.30 17.90
CA ALA A 201 2.98 -8.51 18.67
C ALA A 201 2.91 -7.81 20.05
N ALA A 202 2.37 -6.59 20.10
CA ALA A 202 2.19 -5.83 21.33
C ALA A 202 1.30 -6.57 22.34
N ARG A 203 0.19 -7.17 21.89
CA ARG A 203 -0.72 -7.94 22.76
C ARG A 203 -0.09 -9.22 23.31
N ARG A 204 0.73 -9.93 22.53
CA ARG A 204 1.46 -11.12 23.02
C ARG A 204 2.48 -10.77 24.11
N GLY A 205 3.13 -9.61 24.01
CA GLY A 205 4.07 -9.14 25.03
C GLY A 205 3.41 -8.82 26.38
N GLU A 206 2.18 -8.30 26.38
CA GLU A 206 1.43 -8.01 27.62
C GLU A 206 0.99 -9.31 28.35
N GLY A 207 0.58 -10.34 27.60
CA GLY A 207 0.19 -11.64 28.18
C GLY A 207 1.32 -12.34 28.95
N PHE A 208 2.57 -12.17 28.52
CA PHE A 208 3.74 -12.72 29.22
C PHE A 208 4.05 -11.98 30.54
N LEU A 209 3.78 -10.67 30.60
CA LEU A 209 4.03 -9.85 31.80
C LEU A 209 2.97 -10.04 32.90
N VAL A 210 1.75 -10.47 32.54
CA VAL A 210 0.67 -10.79 33.49
C VAL A 210 0.78 -12.24 33.99
N GLY A 211 1.27 -13.17 33.17
CA GLY A 211 1.45 -14.58 33.53
C GLY A 211 2.67 -14.88 34.42
N GLY A 212 3.67 -13.99 34.45
CA GLY A 212 4.89 -14.16 35.26
C GLY A 212 4.82 -13.61 36.70
N ARG A 213 3.65 -13.20 37.18
CA ARG A 213 3.41 -12.77 38.57
C ARG A 213 2.46 -13.71 39.31
N ARG A 214 2.73 -15.01 39.28
CA ARG A 214 2.09 -15.99 40.15
C ARG A 214 3.15 -16.90 40.76
#